data_AF-A0A926P6F4-F1
#
_entry.id   AF-A0A926P6F4-F1
#
_cell.length_a   1.000
_cell.length_b   1.000
_cell.length_c   1.000
_cell.angle_alpha   90.00
_cell.angle_beta   90.00
_cell.angle_gamma   90.00
#
_symmetry.space_group_name_H-M   'P 1'
#
loop_
_entity.id
_entity.type
_entity.pdbx_description
1 polymer ?
#
loop_
_entity_poly.entity_id
_entity_poly.type
_entity_poly.pdbx_seq_one_letter_code
_entity_poly.pdbx_strand_id
1 'polypeptide(L)'
;MKLILVAPSSQLFTAFQQHFNYLPNVEIVNDYFEWLPEFDCLVSPANSFGMMDGGMDAAIVRFFGRSLMTKVQQHILNDFLGEQPVGTSFIVETGHPKHPFLAHTPTMRVPMSIAGTDIPYVAMWAMLLAVRRHNQYAERKISSIACPGLGTGIGRVPYHEAARQMASAYDNFLHPPKFLNCIVAADRQLQIWEGGNSSFA
;
A
#
# COMPACT_ATOMS: atom_id res chain seq x y z
N MET A 1 -8.40 12.84 -1.12
CA MET A 1 -7.12 12.11 -1.24
C MET A 1 -7.17 11.29 -2.52
N LYS A 2 -6.29 11.57 -3.48
CA LYS A 2 -6.18 10.88 -4.76
C LYS A 2 -5.26 9.67 -4.63
N LEU A 3 -5.69 8.52 -5.12
CA LEU A 3 -4.89 7.30 -5.18
C LEU A 3 -4.41 7.09 -6.61
N ILE A 4 -3.10 7.06 -6.82
CA ILE A 4 -2.45 6.81 -8.11
C ILE A 4 -1.87 5.40 -8.05
N LEU A 5 -2.52 4.45 -8.73
CA LEU A 5 -2.07 3.08 -8.82
C LEU A 5 -1.02 2.94 -9.92
N VAL A 6 0.20 2.56 -9.53
CA VAL A 6 1.36 2.46 -10.41
C VAL A 6 1.56 1.00 -10.80
N ALA A 7 1.42 0.69 -12.08
CA ALA A 7 1.45 -0.67 -12.58
C ALA A 7 2.30 -0.81 -13.85
N PRO A 8 3.62 -1.00 -13.75
CA PRO A 8 4.50 -1.17 -14.92
C PRO A 8 4.21 -2.43 -15.76
N SER A 9 3.45 -3.37 -15.22
CA SER A 9 3.01 -4.58 -15.91
C SER A 9 1.59 -4.37 -16.44
N SER A 10 1.38 -4.57 -17.75
CA SER A 10 0.06 -4.48 -18.38
C SER A 10 -0.98 -5.41 -17.74
N GLN A 11 -0.56 -6.54 -17.19
CA GLN A 11 -1.46 -7.46 -16.48
C GLN A 11 -1.91 -6.88 -15.13
N LEU A 12 -1.01 -6.24 -14.39
CA LEU A 12 -1.36 -5.56 -13.14
C LEU A 12 -2.21 -4.32 -13.40
N PHE A 13 -1.89 -3.56 -14.45
CA PHE A 13 -2.67 -2.42 -14.90
C PHE A 13 -4.11 -2.84 -15.22
N THR A 14 -4.28 -3.92 -15.98
CA THR A 14 -5.61 -4.48 -16.32
C THR A 14 -6.36 -4.93 -15.07
N ALA A 15 -5.68 -5.61 -14.13
CA ALA A 15 -6.28 -6.03 -12.86
C ALA A 15 -6.76 -4.82 -12.03
N PHE A 16 -5.97 -3.75 -11.96
CA PHE A 16 -6.41 -2.53 -11.30
C PHE A 16 -7.61 -1.88 -11.99
N GLN A 17 -7.62 -1.80 -13.32
CA GLN A 17 -8.77 -1.27 -14.06
C GLN A 17 -10.05 -2.07 -13.77
N GLN A 18 -9.95 -3.39 -13.66
CA GLN A 18 -11.09 -4.24 -13.35
C GLN A 18 -11.65 -4.01 -11.93
N HIS A 19 -10.78 -3.89 -10.93
CA HIS A 19 -11.20 -3.85 -9.52
C HIS A 19 -11.42 -2.45 -8.95
N PHE A 20 -10.83 -1.41 -9.56
CA PHE A 20 -10.96 -0.03 -9.08
C PHE A 20 -11.91 0.85 -9.91
N ASN A 21 -12.54 0.34 -10.97
CA ASN A 21 -13.37 1.15 -11.89
C ASN A 21 -14.53 1.91 -11.22
N TYR A 22 -15.07 1.41 -10.12
CA TYR A 22 -16.20 2.00 -9.42
C TYR A 22 -15.77 2.90 -8.26
N LEU A 23 -14.47 2.95 -7.95
CA LEU A 23 -13.94 3.67 -6.79
C LEU A 23 -13.56 5.11 -7.19
N PRO A 24 -13.98 6.12 -6.41
CA PRO A 24 -13.72 7.51 -6.74
C PRO A 24 -12.27 7.90 -6.45
N ASN A 25 -11.78 8.97 -7.09
CA ASN A 25 -10.46 9.56 -6.85
C ASN A 25 -9.28 8.60 -7.10
N VAL A 26 -9.45 7.64 -8.02
CA VAL A 26 -8.40 6.71 -8.44
C VAL A 26 -7.91 7.10 -9.84
N GLU A 27 -6.59 7.15 -9.99
CA GLU A 27 -5.91 7.17 -11.28
C GLU A 27 -5.07 5.90 -11.39
N ILE A 28 -5.01 5.29 -12.57
CA ILE A 28 -4.21 4.09 -12.81
C ILE A 28 -3.25 4.41 -13.94
N VAL A 29 -1.95 4.23 -13.69
CA VAL A 29 -0.89 4.48 -14.67
C VAL A 29 -0.19 3.18 -15.01
N ASN A 30 -0.04 2.90 -16.31
CA ASN A 30 0.76 1.78 -16.79
C ASN A 30 2.22 2.21 -16.95
N ASP A 31 2.83 2.63 -15.85
CA ASP A 31 4.19 3.15 -15.84
C ASP A 31 4.85 2.93 -14.48
N TYR A 32 6.10 3.35 -14.33
CA TYR A 32 6.84 3.38 -13.08
C TYR A 32 6.60 4.68 -12.31
N PHE A 33 6.82 4.67 -10.99
CA PHE A 33 6.54 5.84 -10.16
C PHE A 33 7.51 6.99 -10.43
N GLU A 34 8.73 6.68 -10.89
CA GLU A 34 9.77 7.64 -11.23
C GLU A 34 9.34 8.62 -12.33
N TRP A 35 8.36 8.24 -13.14
CA TRP A 35 7.83 9.06 -14.23
C TRP A 35 6.63 9.92 -13.81
N LEU A 36 6.11 9.74 -12.59
CA LEU A 36 5.06 10.59 -12.07
C LEU A 36 5.62 11.99 -11.76
N PRO A 37 5.04 13.07 -12.30
CA PRO A 37 5.59 14.41 -12.13
C PRO A 37 5.51 14.91 -10.67
N GLU A 38 4.49 14.49 -9.93
CA GLU A 38 4.25 14.87 -8.54
C GLU A 38 3.33 13.86 -7.84
N PHE A 39 3.60 13.60 -6.57
CA PHE A 39 2.72 12.86 -5.65
C PHE A 39 3.16 13.18 -4.21
N ASP A 40 2.26 13.24 -3.24
CA ASP A 40 2.67 13.59 -1.87
C ASP A 40 3.35 12.41 -1.16
N CYS A 41 2.85 11.20 -1.35
CA CYS A 41 3.33 10.02 -0.65
C CYS A 41 3.52 8.82 -1.59
N LEU A 42 4.67 8.17 -1.53
CA LEU A 42 4.91 6.89 -2.19
C LEU A 42 4.79 5.75 -1.19
N VAL A 43 4.12 4.66 -1.57
CA VAL A 43 4.04 3.45 -0.76
C VAL A 43 5.23 2.53 -1.05
N SER A 44 5.95 2.11 -0.02
CA SER A 44 7.02 1.12 -0.07
C SER A 44 6.49 -0.22 0.46
N PRO A 45 6.21 -1.21 -0.42
CA PRO A 45 5.72 -2.54 -0.03
C PRO A 45 6.87 -3.46 0.42
N ALA A 46 7.52 -3.10 1.52
CA ALA A 46 8.80 -3.64 1.94
C ALA A 46 8.73 -4.90 2.81
N ASN A 47 9.85 -5.23 3.45
CA ASN A 47 9.96 -6.19 4.54
C ASN A 47 9.99 -5.50 5.92
N SER A 48 9.79 -6.27 6.99
CA SER A 48 9.73 -5.78 8.37
C SER A 48 11.01 -5.15 8.92
N PHE A 49 12.14 -5.26 8.21
CA PHE A 49 13.45 -4.80 8.67
C PHE A 49 13.98 -3.58 7.91
N GLY A 50 13.19 -3.02 6.98
CA GLY A 50 13.58 -1.83 6.23
C GLY A 50 14.76 -2.04 5.28
N MET A 51 15.04 -3.29 4.88
CA MET A 51 16.00 -3.58 3.83
C MET A 51 15.34 -3.24 2.49
N MET A 52 15.90 -2.27 1.77
CA MET A 52 15.28 -1.69 0.57
C MET A 52 16.15 -1.93 -0.68
N ASP A 53 16.58 -3.17 -0.89
CA ASP A 53 17.58 -3.57 -1.90
C ASP A 53 17.00 -4.32 -3.11
N GLY A 54 15.73 -4.72 -3.07
CA GLY A 54 15.04 -5.47 -4.13
C GLY A 54 13.85 -4.74 -4.75
N GLY A 55 13.53 -5.06 -6.01
CA GLY A 55 12.28 -4.68 -6.68
C GLY A 55 11.94 -3.19 -6.60
N MET A 56 10.72 -2.90 -6.12
CA MET A 56 10.22 -1.53 -5.90
C MET A 56 11.09 -0.75 -4.91
N ASP A 57 11.51 -1.36 -3.81
CA ASP A 57 12.27 -0.67 -2.77
C ASP A 57 13.67 -0.26 -3.26
N ALA A 58 14.29 -1.10 -4.10
CA ALA A 58 15.54 -0.74 -4.78
C ALA A 58 15.37 0.49 -5.68
N ALA A 59 14.23 0.60 -6.38
CA ALA A 59 13.92 1.76 -7.21
C ALA A 59 13.70 3.02 -6.35
N ILE A 60 13.00 2.90 -5.23
CA ILE A 60 12.82 3.97 -4.23
C ILE A 60 14.18 4.47 -3.72
N VAL A 61 15.09 3.57 -3.34
CA VAL A 61 16.43 3.94 -2.88
C VAL A 61 17.27 4.58 -3.99
N ARG A 62 17.17 4.10 -5.23
CA ARG A 62 17.85 4.75 -6.37
C ARG A 62 17.33 6.17 -6.61
N PHE A 63 16.04 6.39 -6.45
CA PHE A 63 15.39 7.68 -6.70
C PHE A 63 15.63 8.70 -5.58
N PHE A 64 15.45 8.31 -4.31
CA PHE A 64 15.55 9.20 -3.15
C PHE A 64 16.91 9.18 -2.45
N GLY A 65 17.74 8.17 -2.73
CA GLY A 65 19.04 7.98 -2.10
C GLY A 65 19.00 7.09 -0.86
N ARG A 66 20.18 6.56 -0.50
CA ARG A 66 20.37 5.64 0.64
C ARG A 66 20.02 6.24 2.00
N SER A 67 20.07 7.56 2.14
CA SER A 67 19.69 8.25 3.38
C SER A 67 18.22 8.01 3.75
N LEU A 68 17.32 7.83 2.76
CA LEU A 68 15.93 7.46 3.01
C LEU A 68 15.83 6.08 3.67
N MET A 69 16.55 5.08 3.15
CA MET A 69 16.61 3.74 3.76
C MET A 69 17.15 3.81 5.19
N THR A 70 18.20 4.60 5.44
CA THR A 70 18.72 4.81 6.80
C THR A 70 17.67 5.42 7.73
N LYS A 71 16.88 6.40 7.27
CA LYS A 71 15.76 6.97 8.07
C LYS A 71 14.70 5.90 8.39
N VAL A 72 14.31 5.09 7.42
CA VAL A 72 13.36 3.97 7.60
C VAL A 72 13.89 2.99 8.66
N GLN A 73 15.14 2.55 8.52
CA GLN A 73 15.75 1.62 9.47
C GLN A 73 15.89 2.22 10.87
N GLN A 74 16.25 3.50 10.98
CA GLN A 74 16.32 4.18 12.28
C GLN A 74 14.95 4.27 12.95
N HIS A 75 13.89 4.54 12.19
CA HIS A 75 12.53 4.53 12.71
C HIS A 75 12.13 3.13 13.20
N ILE A 76 12.45 2.08 12.44
CA ILE A 76 12.20 0.69 12.86
C ILE A 76 12.98 0.34 14.14
N LEU A 77 14.24 0.76 14.26
CA LEU A 77 15.05 0.52 15.46
C LEU A 77 14.47 1.23 16.69
N ASN A 78 14.08 2.50 16.54
CA ASN A 78 13.64 3.34 17.64
C ASN A 78 12.21 2.99 18.10
N ASP A 79 11.30 2.82 17.16
CA ASP A 79 9.85 2.78 17.44
C ASP A 79 9.29 1.35 17.40
N PHE A 80 10.00 0.42 16.77
CA PHE A 80 9.59 -0.98 16.60
C PHE A 80 10.61 -1.99 17.16
N LEU A 81 11.61 -1.53 17.92
CA LEU A 81 12.64 -2.37 18.52
C LEU A 81 13.33 -3.31 17.51
N GLY A 82 13.46 -2.86 16.26
CA GLY A 82 14.15 -3.59 15.20
C GLY A 82 13.26 -4.44 14.28
N GLU A 83 11.94 -4.52 14.52
CA GLU A 83 11.02 -5.27 13.64
C GLU A 83 9.66 -4.59 13.52
N GLN A 84 9.36 -4.01 12.35
CA GLN A 84 8.04 -3.47 12.06
C GLN A 84 7.06 -4.60 11.66
N PRO A 85 5.96 -4.82 12.39
CA PRO A 85 5.01 -5.88 12.05
C PRO A 85 4.29 -5.63 10.71
N VAL A 86 4.04 -6.71 9.96
CA VAL A 86 3.10 -6.69 8.81
C VAL A 86 1.72 -6.24 9.30
N GLY A 87 1.06 -5.39 8.51
CA GLY A 87 -0.20 -4.74 8.89
C GLY A 87 -0.03 -3.44 9.67
N THR A 88 1.17 -2.90 9.71
CA THR A 88 1.43 -1.52 10.12
C THR A 88 1.96 -0.70 8.94
N SER A 89 1.90 0.61 9.07
CA SER A 89 2.53 1.55 8.13
C SER A 89 2.91 2.81 8.88
N PHE A 90 4.06 3.39 8.54
CA PHE A 90 4.48 4.67 9.10
C PHE A 90 4.93 5.61 7.98
N ILE A 91 4.84 6.91 8.24
CA ILE A 91 5.18 7.97 7.29
C ILE A 91 6.56 8.53 7.65
N VAL A 92 7.47 8.58 6.68
CA VAL A 92 8.77 9.27 6.81
C VAL A 92 8.95 10.29 5.69
N GLU A 93 9.73 11.33 5.98
CA GLU A 93 10.08 12.34 4.99
C GLU A 93 11.22 11.90 4.07
N THR A 94 10.99 12.03 2.77
CA THR A 94 11.99 11.77 1.73
C THR A 94 12.98 12.93 1.59
N GLY A 95 12.56 14.16 1.93
CA GLY A 95 13.29 15.39 1.65
C GLY A 95 13.11 15.91 0.20
N HIS A 96 12.31 15.24 -0.63
CA HIS A 96 12.05 15.67 -2.00
C HIS A 96 10.89 16.69 -2.03
N PRO A 97 11.03 17.84 -2.72
CA PRO A 97 10.02 18.91 -2.69
C PRO A 97 8.66 18.47 -3.25
N LYS A 98 8.67 17.67 -4.33
CA LYS A 98 7.46 17.17 -5.00
C LYS A 98 6.99 15.79 -4.55
N HIS A 99 7.80 15.10 -3.75
CA HIS A 99 7.55 13.71 -3.32
C HIS A 99 7.85 13.53 -1.84
N PRO A 100 7.28 14.38 -0.97
CA PRO A 100 7.77 14.63 0.38
C PRO A 100 7.73 13.44 1.31
N PHE A 101 6.85 12.46 1.09
CA PHE A 101 6.62 11.38 2.03
C PHE A 101 6.78 9.99 1.42
N LEU A 102 7.19 9.05 2.28
CA LEU A 102 7.17 7.62 2.02
C LEU A 102 6.32 6.94 3.11
N ALA A 103 5.38 6.10 2.71
CA ALA A 103 4.66 5.20 3.60
C ALA A 103 5.33 3.83 3.58
N HIS A 104 6.17 3.53 4.59
CA HIS A 104 6.82 2.24 4.70
C HIS A 104 5.84 1.20 5.25
N THR A 105 5.46 0.25 4.40
CA THR A 105 4.29 -0.63 4.59
C THR A 105 4.71 -2.07 4.33
N PRO A 106 5.26 -2.79 5.33
CA PRO A 106 5.78 -4.12 5.13
C PRO A 106 4.68 -5.10 4.71
N THR A 107 4.91 -5.79 3.60
CA THR A 107 4.04 -6.86 3.09
C THR A 107 4.56 -8.25 3.47
N MET A 108 5.71 -8.35 4.10
CA MET A 108 6.26 -9.62 4.56
C MET A 108 7.27 -9.35 5.67
N ARG A 109 7.52 -10.35 6.51
CA ARG A 109 8.56 -10.23 7.54
C ARG A 109 9.95 -10.22 6.92
N VAL A 110 10.22 -11.23 6.11
CA VAL A 110 11.41 -11.37 5.26
C VAL A 110 10.95 -11.67 3.83
N PRO A 111 11.80 -11.45 2.81
CA PRO A 111 11.48 -11.79 1.42
C PRO A 111 10.97 -13.23 1.26
N MET A 112 9.67 -13.39 1.01
CA MET A 112 9.02 -14.70 0.81
C MET A 112 7.70 -14.59 0.05
N SER A 113 7.20 -15.73 -0.45
CA SER A 113 5.86 -15.81 -1.02
C SER A 113 4.80 -15.62 0.07
N ILE A 114 3.79 -14.83 -0.26
CA ILE A 114 2.60 -14.56 0.57
C ILE A 114 1.29 -14.82 -0.21
N ALA A 115 1.38 -15.55 -1.33
CA ALA A 115 0.21 -15.97 -2.10
C ALA A 115 -0.80 -16.73 -1.20
N GLY A 116 -2.08 -16.44 -1.38
CA GLY A 116 -3.16 -17.03 -0.58
C GLY A 116 -3.39 -16.39 0.79
N THR A 117 -2.75 -15.25 1.08
CA THR A 117 -2.99 -14.46 2.29
C THR A 117 -3.82 -13.20 1.99
N ASP A 118 -4.29 -12.53 3.04
CA ASP A 118 -4.98 -11.23 2.98
C ASP A 118 -4.03 -10.02 3.11
N ILE A 119 -2.72 -10.25 2.98
CA ILE A 119 -1.70 -9.22 3.18
C ILE A 119 -1.87 -8.00 2.26
N PRO A 120 -2.22 -8.12 0.97
CA PRO A 120 -2.52 -6.94 0.14
C PRO A 120 -3.62 -6.06 0.72
N TYR A 121 -4.70 -6.66 1.27
CA TYR A 121 -5.74 -5.91 1.97
C TYR A 121 -5.18 -5.24 3.22
N VAL A 122 -4.49 -6.01 4.07
CA VAL A 122 -3.95 -5.56 5.36
C VAL A 122 -2.94 -4.41 5.17
N ALA A 123 -2.06 -4.52 4.18
CA ALA A 123 -1.07 -3.50 3.83
C ALA A 123 -1.74 -2.22 3.32
N MET A 124 -2.72 -2.33 2.40
CA MET A 124 -3.47 -1.18 1.90
C MET A 124 -4.21 -0.48 3.05
N TRP A 125 -4.88 -1.24 3.91
CA TRP A 125 -5.59 -0.74 5.07
C TRP A 125 -4.67 0.01 6.04
N ALA A 126 -3.52 -0.58 6.37
CA ALA A 126 -2.53 0.02 7.25
C ALA A 126 -1.99 1.34 6.70
N MET A 127 -1.67 1.38 5.40
CA MET A 127 -1.21 2.58 4.71
C MET A 127 -2.27 3.70 4.75
N LEU A 128 -3.53 3.39 4.43
CA LEU A 128 -4.62 4.38 4.45
C LEU A 128 -4.84 4.95 5.86
N LEU A 129 -4.76 4.11 6.90
CA LEU A 129 -4.84 4.55 8.29
C LEU A 129 -3.65 5.42 8.70
N ALA A 130 -2.44 5.07 8.28
CA ALA A 130 -1.24 5.86 8.56
C ALA A 130 -1.33 7.25 7.92
N VAL A 131 -1.76 7.33 6.65
CA VAL A 131 -1.98 8.61 5.97
C VAL A 131 -3.10 9.41 6.63
N ARG A 132 -4.22 8.77 7.01
CA ARG A 132 -5.30 9.42 7.75
C ARG A 132 -4.79 10.03 9.05
N ARG A 133 -4.01 9.26 9.83
CA ARG A 133 -3.43 9.72 11.10
C ARG A 133 -2.45 10.87 10.89
N HIS A 134 -1.55 10.76 9.91
CA HIS A 134 -0.65 11.86 9.53
C HIS A 134 -1.44 13.13 9.22
N ASN A 135 -2.49 13.01 8.40
CA ASN A 135 -3.36 14.11 8.01
C ASN A 135 -4.20 14.70 9.14
N GLN A 136 -4.27 14.09 10.34
CA GLN A 136 -4.92 14.72 11.48
C GLN A 136 -4.03 15.78 12.13
N TYR A 137 -2.72 15.55 12.19
CA TYR A 137 -1.81 16.36 13.02
C TYR A 137 -0.75 17.13 12.21
N ALA A 138 -0.36 16.66 11.03
CA ALA A 138 0.70 17.27 10.25
C ALA A 138 0.26 18.61 9.62
N GLU A 139 1.16 19.58 9.55
CA GLU A 139 0.93 20.83 8.82
C GLU A 139 0.84 20.56 7.31
N ARG A 140 1.79 19.80 6.76
CA ARG A 140 1.79 19.35 5.36
C ARG A 140 0.97 18.06 5.23
N LYS A 141 -0.26 18.19 4.71
CA LYS A 141 -1.16 17.06 4.44
C LYS A 141 -0.74 16.29 3.19
N ILE A 142 -0.98 14.98 3.20
CA ILE A 142 -0.86 14.07 2.05
C ILE A 142 -2.20 14.08 1.31
N SER A 143 -2.19 14.61 0.09
CA SER A 143 -3.38 14.72 -0.77
C SER A 143 -3.35 13.73 -1.93
N SER A 144 -2.17 13.27 -2.35
CA SER A 144 -1.99 12.24 -3.39
C SER A 144 -1.03 11.12 -2.95
N ILE A 145 -1.38 9.88 -3.28
CA ILE A 145 -0.60 8.69 -2.92
C ILE A 145 -0.29 7.90 -4.19
N ALA A 146 0.99 7.67 -4.47
CA ALA A 146 1.45 6.70 -5.46
C ALA A 146 1.58 5.32 -4.79
N CYS A 147 0.81 4.33 -5.25
CA CYS A 147 0.77 2.99 -4.66
C CYS A 147 1.03 1.92 -5.73
N PRO A 148 2.05 1.07 -5.57
CA PRO A 148 2.27 -0.07 -6.45
C PRO A 148 1.33 -1.24 -6.11
N GLY A 149 1.39 -2.31 -6.89
CA GLY A 149 0.79 -3.60 -6.52
C GLY A 149 1.40 -4.18 -5.24
N LEU A 150 0.61 -4.24 -4.17
CA LEU A 150 1.07 -4.76 -2.88
C LEU A 150 1.15 -6.28 -2.91
N GLY A 151 2.33 -6.83 -2.61
CA GLY A 151 2.56 -8.29 -2.57
C GLY A 151 2.74 -8.98 -3.92
N THR A 152 2.71 -8.24 -5.04
CA THR A 152 2.70 -8.82 -6.39
C THR A 152 4.09 -9.17 -6.95
N GLY A 153 5.16 -8.64 -6.35
CA GLY A 153 6.55 -8.95 -6.72
C GLY A 153 7.05 -10.24 -6.04
N ILE A 154 7.98 -10.10 -5.09
CA ILE A 154 8.54 -11.22 -4.30
C ILE A 154 7.42 -12.03 -3.62
N GLY A 155 6.35 -11.36 -3.22
CA GLY A 155 5.21 -11.97 -2.55
C GLY A 155 4.38 -12.93 -3.42
N ARG A 156 4.54 -12.88 -4.75
CA ARG A 156 3.87 -13.77 -5.72
C ARG A 156 2.33 -13.81 -5.61
N VAL A 157 1.70 -12.79 -5.03
CA VAL A 157 0.24 -12.69 -5.04
C VAL A 157 -0.21 -12.46 -6.49
N PRO A 158 -1.15 -13.27 -7.03
CA PRO A 158 -1.70 -13.04 -8.36
C PRO A 158 -2.24 -11.62 -8.49
N TYR A 159 -1.97 -10.94 -9.60
CA TYR A 159 -2.32 -9.52 -9.77
C TYR A 159 -3.81 -9.23 -9.58
N HIS A 160 -4.68 -10.10 -10.10
CA HIS A 160 -6.12 -9.98 -9.91
C HIS A 160 -6.52 -10.02 -8.43
N GLU A 161 -5.91 -10.92 -7.66
CA GLU A 161 -6.22 -11.09 -6.24
C GLU A 161 -5.67 -9.92 -5.41
N ALA A 162 -4.44 -9.48 -5.68
CA ALA A 162 -3.89 -8.29 -5.04
C ALA A 162 -4.74 -7.05 -5.33
N ALA A 163 -5.12 -6.82 -6.59
CA ALA A 163 -5.97 -5.70 -6.99
C ALA A 163 -7.34 -5.74 -6.29
N ARG A 164 -7.99 -6.90 -6.25
CA ARG A 164 -9.28 -7.10 -5.57
C ARG A 164 -9.20 -6.78 -4.08
N GLN A 165 -8.19 -7.31 -3.39
CA GLN A 165 -7.98 -7.08 -1.96
C GLN A 165 -7.65 -5.61 -1.65
N MET A 166 -6.79 -4.98 -2.46
CA MET A 166 -6.48 -3.55 -2.32
C MET A 166 -7.71 -2.67 -2.56
N ALA A 167 -8.53 -2.98 -3.58
CA ALA A 167 -9.78 -2.29 -3.86
C ALA A 167 -10.77 -2.43 -2.69
N SER A 168 -10.91 -3.65 -2.15
CA SER A 168 -11.75 -3.92 -0.99
C SER A 168 -11.31 -3.12 0.24
N ALA A 169 -10.01 -2.98 0.49
CA ALA A 169 -9.49 -2.15 1.58
C ALA A 169 -9.79 -0.66 1.37
N TYR A 170 -9.63 -0.17 0.14
CA TYR A 170 -9.93 1.22 -0.20
C TYR A 170 -11.42 1.53 -0.08
N ASP A 171 -12.29 0.66 -0.57
CA ASP A 171 -13.74 0.81 -0.44
C ASP A 171 -14.20 0.86 1.01
N ASN A 172 -13.71 -0.09 1.82
CA ASN A 172 -13.95 -0.14 3.27
C ASN A 172 -13.47 1.13 4.01
N PHE A 173 -12.45 1.80 3.48
CA PHE A 173 -11.91 3.03 4.06
C PHE A 173 -12.75 4.25 3.68
N LEU A 174 -13.28 4.27 2.45
CA LEU A 174 -14.22 5.30 1.99
C LEU A 174 -15.58 5.18 2.68
N HIS A 175 -16.01 3.97 3.00
CA HIS A 175 -17.30 3.65 3.59
C HIS A 175 -17.16 3.02 4.99
N PRO A 176 -16.66 3.76 6.00
CA PRO A 176 -16.50 3.21 7.34
C PRO A 176 -17.86 2.87 7.97
N PRO A 177 -17.94 1.78 8.76
CA PRO A 177 -19.17 1.39 9.43
C PRO A 177 -19.60 2.43 10.48
N LYS A 178 -20.91 2.59 10.66
CA LYS A 178 -21.49 3.51 11.66
C LYS A 178 -21.63 2.89 13.05
N PHE A 179 -21.57 1.57 13.15
CA PHE A 179 -21.64 0.80 14.38
C PHE A 179 -20.83 -0.49 14.23
N LEU A 180 -20.47 -1.12 15.36
CA LEU A 180 -19.70 -2.36 15.39
C LEU A 180 -20.51 -3.47 16.06
N ASN A 181 -20.57 -4.63 15.40
CA ASN A 181 -21.13 -5.87 15.95
C ASN A 181 -20.49 -7.07 15.21
N CYS A 182 -20.87 -8.29 15.61
CA CYS A 182 -20.34 -9.51 15.01
C CYS A 182 -20.68 -9.66 13.52
N ILE A 183 -21.81 -9.12 13.06
CA ILE A 183 -22.25 -9.19 11.67
C ILE A 183 -21.33 -8.33 10.80
N VAL A 184 -21.10 -7.06 11.19
CA VAL A 184 -20.19 -6.16 10.48
C VAL A 184 -18.77 -6.73 10.39
N ALA A 185 -18.30 -7.37 11.46
CA ALA A 185 -17.00 -8.02 11.47
C ALA A 185 -16.94 -9.24 10.52
N ALA A 186 -17.97 -10.09 10.56
CA ALA A 186 -18.08 -11.27 9.70
C ALA A 186 -18.19 -10.89 8.22
N ASP A 187 -19.04 -9.91 7.88
CA ASP A 187 -19.24 -9.43 6.51
C ASP A 187 -17.92 -8.91 5.92
N ARG A 188 -17.15 -8.13 6.69
CA ARG A 188 -15.83 -7.66 6.26
C ARG A 188 -14.86 -8.82 6.04
N GLN A 189 -14.83 -9.79 6.94
CA GLN A 189 -13.98 -10.98 6.79
C GLN A 189 -14.33 -11.75 5.50
N LEU A 190 -15.62 -11.97 5.26
CA LEU A 190 -16.13 -12.67 4.08
C LEU A 190 -15.79 -11.91 2.79
N GLN A 191 -15.94 -10.59 2.75
CA GLN A 191 -15.53 -9.79 1.58
C GLN A 191 -14.05 -9.96 1.24
N ILE A 192 -13.18 -9.98 2.26
CA ILE A 192 -11.74 -10.16 2.07
C ILE A 192 -11.43 -11.54 1.52
N TRP A 193 -12.12 -12.60 1.97
CA TRP A 193 -11.82 -13.98 1.59
C TRP A 193 -12.58 -14.48 0.35
N GLU A 194 -13.85 -14.14 0.23
CA GLU A 194 -14.79 -14.70 -0.75
C GLU A 194 -15.12 -13.75 -1.91
N GLY A 195 -14.70 -12.49 -1.86
CA GLY A 195 -15.01 -11.49 -2.89
C GLY A 195 -14.52 -11.83 -4.31
N GLY A 196 -13.83 -12.96 -4.51
CA GLY A 196 -13.52 -13.54 -5.82
C GLY A 196 -14.61 -14.47 -6.41
N ASN A 197 -15.64 -14.87 -5.63
CA ASN A 197 -16.64 -15.89 -6.01
C ASN A 197 -18.09 -15.37 -6.09
N SER A 198 -18.31 -14.06 -6.16
CA SER A 198 -19.67 -13.49 -6.35
C SER A 198 -20.09 -13.48 -7.84
N SER A 199 -19.92 -14.62 -8.51
CA SER A 199 -20.58 -14.92 -9.78
C SER A 199 -21.28 -16.29 -9.65
N PHE A 200 -22.24 -16.34 -8.75
CA PHE A 200 -23.31 -17.33 -8.78
C PHE A 200 -24.63 -16.57 -9.00
N ALA A 201 -24.98 -16.41 -10.27
CA ALA A 201 -26.33 -16.21 -10.77
C ALA A 201 -26.38 -16.77 -12.20
#